data_AF-A0A926CJA9-F1
#
_entry.id   AF-A0A926CJA9-F1
#
_cell.length_a   1.000
_cell.length_b   1.000
_cell.length_c   1.000
_cell.angle_alpha   90.00
_cell.angle_beta   90.00
_cell.angle_gamma   90.00
#
_symmetry.space_group_name_H-M   'P 1'
#
loop_
_entity.id
_entity.type
_entity.pdbx_description
1 polymer ?
#
loop_
_entity_poly.entity_id
_entity_poly.type
_entity_poly.pdbx_seq_one_letter_code
_entity_poly.pdbx_strand_id
1 'polypeptide(L)' 'MAGRGPQTFKKRQKEQQRKEKQAEKSARRLERKNEPPPLLDELGNPIEEDEDIEDPNSEDDPYGLDRPNPLLDGLK' A
#
# COMPACT_ATOMS: atom_id res chain seq x y z
N MET A 1 -20.96 42.60 -11.80
CA MET A 1 -21.91 41.46 -11.92
C MET A 1 -22.24 40.92 -10.53
N ALA A 2 -23.07 41.65 -9.77
CA ALA A 2 -23.53 41.21 -8.45
C ALA A 2 -24.86 40.48 -8.63
N GLY A 3 -24.84 39.14 -8.63
CA GLY A 3 -26.07 38.38 -8.94
C GLY A 3 -25.97 36.86 -8.87
N ARG A 4 -25.11 36.31 -8.02
CA ARG A 4 -25.12 34.86 -7.74
C ARG A 4 -25.77 34.63 -6.37
N GLY A 5 -27.11 34.66 -6.34
CA GLY A 5 -27.91 34.48 -5.12
C GLY A 5 -27.72 33.12 -4.43
N PRO A 6 -28.43 32.85 -3.31
CA PRO A 6 -28.28 31.64 -2.47
C PRO A 6 -28.46 30.31 -3.20
N GLN A 7 -29.12 30.31 -4.37
CA GLN A 7 -29.19 29.16 -5.28
C GLN A 7 -27.80 28.67 -5.72
N THR A 8 -26.83 29.58 -5.85
CA THR A 8 -25.46 29.24 -6.28
C THR A 8 -24.63 28.62 -5.16
N PHE A 9 -24.94 28.92 -3.90
CA PHE A 9 -24.26 28.34 -2.74
C PHE A 9 -24.52 26.84 -2.63
N LYS A 10 -25.79 26.42 -2.68
CA LYS A 10 -26.15 24.98 -2.66
C LYS A 10 -25.58 24.22 -3.86
N LYS A 11 -25.55 24.86 -5.04
CA LYS A 11 -24.91 24.29 -6.24
C LYS A 11 -23.41 24.10 -6.04
N ARG A 12 -22.71 25.12 -5.53
CA ARG A 12 -21.28 25.07 -5.22
C ARG A 12 -20.96 24.00 -4.18
N GLN A 13 -21.77 23.87 -3.13
CA GLN A 13 -21.59 22.85 -2.09
C GLN A 13 -21.72 21.44 -2.69
N LYS A 14 -22.74 21.19 -3.52
CA LYS A 14 -22.93 19.90 -4.18
C LYS A 14 -21.82 19.59 -5.20
N GLU A 15 -21.32 20.62 -5.88
CA GLU A 15 -20.19 20.50 -6.80
C GLU A 15 -18.90 20.13 -6.07
N GLN A 16 -18.61 20.78 -4.93
CA GLN A 16 -17.48 20.43 -4.07
C GLN A 16 -17.56 18.98 -3.59
N GLN A 17 -18.71 18.56 -3.05
CA GLN A 17 -18.92 17.18 -2.61
C GLN A 17 -18.73 16.14 -3.73
N ARG A 18 -19.19 16.46 -4.95
CA ARG A 18 -18.98 15.58 -6.10
C ARG A 18 -17.50 15.46 -6.46
N LYS A 19 -16.77 16.58 -6.43
CA LYS A 19 -15.34 16.62 -6.72
C LYS A 19 -14.54 15.84 -5.68
N GLU A 20 -14.82 16.03 -4.40
CA GLU A 20 -14.19 15.29 -3.30
C GLU A 20 -14.44 13.79 -3.42
N LYS A 21 -15.70 13.37 -3.63
CA LYS A 21 -16.04 11.95 -3.81
C LYS A 21 -15.40 11.33 -5.05
N GLN A 22 -15.21 12.11 -6.11
CA GLN A 22 -14.52 11.64 -7.31
C GLN A 22 -13.01 11.48 -7.06
N ALA A 23 -12.39 12.45 -6.38
CA ALA A 23 -10.98 12.41 -6.02
C ALA A 23 -10.66 11.22 -5.09
N GLU A 24 -11.49 11.01 -4.07
CA GLU A 24 -11.37 9.86 -3.15
C GLU A 24 -11.48 8.53 -3.89
N LYS A 25 -12.46 8.40 -4.81
CA LYS A 25 -12.59 7.20 -5.64
C LYS A 25 -11.37 6.96 -6.53
N SER A 26 -10.78 8.01 -7.10
CA SER A 26 -9.56 7.86 -7.89
C SER A 26 -8.35 7.48 -7.03
N ALA A 27 -8.22 8.05 -5.84
CA ALA A 27 -7.16 7.70 -4.89
C ALA A 27 -7.26 6.23 -4.48
N ARG A 28 -8.45 5.78 -4.06
CA ARG A 28 -8.70 4.38 -3.72
C ARG A 28 -8.44 3.39 -4.87
N ARG A 29 -8.63 3.84 -6.12
CA ARG A 29 -8.30 3.03 -7.31
C ARG A 29 -6.80 2.97 -7.57
N LEU A 30 -6.05 4.02 -7.23
CA LEU A 30 -4.59 4.02 -7.32
C LEU A 30 -3.99 3.17 -6.22
N GLU A 31 -4.50 3.27 -4.99
CA GLU A 31 -4.14 2.40 -3.86
C GLU A 31 -4.32 0.92 -4.24
N ARG A 32 -5.51 0.52 -4.71
CA ARG A 32 -5.76 -0.86 -5.16
C ARG A 32 -4.84 -1.33 -6.31
N LYS A 33 -4.35 -0.41 -7.15
CA LYS A 33 -3.41 -0.77 -8.23
C LYS A 33 -2.00 -1.00 -7.72
N ASN A 34 -1.64 -0.33 -6.62
CA ASN A 34 -0.33 -0.45 -5.99
C ASN A 34 -0.30 -1.61 -4.98
N GLU A 35 -1.47 -2.02 -4.45
CA GLU A 35 -1.61 -3.23 -3.65
C GLU A 35 -1.37 -4.47 -4.53
N PRO A 36 -0.62 -5.48 -4.01
CA PRO A 36 -0.56 -6.78 -4.66
C PRO A 36 -1.97 -7.38 -4.76
N PRO A 37 -2.24 -8.21 -5.78
CA PRO A 37 -3.52 -8.91 -5.85
C PRO A 37 -3.73 -9.70 -4.54
N PRO A 38 -4.96 -9.73 -3.99
CA PRO A 38 -5.23 -10.52 -2.80
C PRO A 38 -4.83 -11.96 -3.08
N LEU A 39 -4.15 -12.59 -2.12
CA LEU A 39 -3.88 -14.01 -2.17
C LEU A 39 -5.23 -14.73 -2.03
N LEU A 40 -5.63 -15.38 -3.11
CA LEU A 40 -6.89 -16.12 -3.18
C LEU A 40 -6.58 -17.60 -3.01
N ASP A 41 -7.38 -18.29 -2.22
CA ASP A 41 -7.34 -19.75 -2.14
C ASP A 41 -7.85 -20.39 -3.44
N GLU A 42 -7.72 -21.71 -3.55
CA GLU A 42 -8.17 -22.49 -4.71
C GLU A 42 -9.68 -22.37 -4.99
N LEU A 43 -10.46 -21.89 -4.00
CA LEU A 43 -11.89 -21.64 -4.07
C LEU A 43 -12.23 -20.16 -4.33
N GLY A 44 -11.22 -19.29 -4.47
CA GLY A 44 -11.38 -17.87 -4.73
C GLY A 44 -11.71 -17.02 -3.50
N ASN A 45 -11.51 -17.53 -2.29
CA ASN A 45 -11.67 -16.75 -1.06
C ASN A 45 -10.37 -16.00 -0.72
N PRO A 46 -10.45 -14.76 -0.20
CA PRO A 46 -9.28 -14.06 0.30
C PRO A 46 -8.66 -14.84 1.47
N ILE A 47 -7.39 -15.22 1.32
CA ILE A 47 -6.57 -15.77 2.40
C ILE A 47 -6.12 -14.56 3.23
N GLU A 48 -6.50 -14.53 4.50
CA GLU A 48 -5.94 -13.56 5.45
C GLU A 48 -4.48 -13.97 5.71
N GLU A 49 -3.54 -13.16 5.23
CA GLU A 49 -2.13 -13.29 5.62
C GLU A 49 -2.00 -12.72 7.05
N ASP A 50 -1.66 -13.57 8.01
CA ASP A 50 -1.28 -13.11 9.35
C ASP A 50 -0.09 -12.15 9.21
N GLU A 51 -0.25 -10.89 9.65
CA GLU A 51 0.76 -9.81 9.51
C GLU A 51 2.00 -9.98 10.43
N ASP A 52 2.50 -11.19 10.63
CA ASP A 52 3.80 -11.45 11.28
C ASP A 52 4.94 -11.41 10.23
N ILE A 53 5.02 -10.33 9.46
CA ILE A 53 6.21 -10.04 8.65
C ILE A 53 7.29 -9.56 9.62
N GLU A 54 8.14 -10.48 10.08
CA GLU A 54 9.41 -10.12 10.73
C GLU A 54 10.20 -9.22 9.77
N ASP A 55 10.50 -8.00 10.20
CA ASP A 55 11.31 -7.05 9.44
C ASP A 55 12.67 -7.70 9.14
N PRO A 56 13.02 -7.95 7.86
CA PRO A 56 14.29 -8.56 7.50
C PRO A 56 15.50 -7.65 7.81
N ASN A 57 15.27 -6.45 8.33
CA ASN A 57 16.28 -5.48 8.70
C ASN A 57 16.28 -5.12 10.20
N SER A 58 15.68 -5.93 11.07
CA SER A 58 15.88 -5.77 12.52
C SER A 58 17.32 -6.17 12.89
N GLU A 59 18.22 -5.19 12.87
CA GLU A 59 19.64 -5.30 13.22
C GLU A 59 19.81 -5.45 14.75
N ASP A 60 19.45 -6.60 15.30
CA ASP A 60 19.81 -6.98 16.68
C ASP A 60 20.16 -8.46 16.72
N ASP A 61 21.18 -8.88 15.95
CA ASP A 61 21.81 -10.18 16.11
C ASP A 61 23.20 -10.01 16.77
N PRO A 62 23.29 -10.01 18.12
CA PRO A 62 24.53 -9.73 18.85
C PRO A 62 25.58 -10.85 18.76
N TYR A 63 25.33 -11.92 18.00
CA TYR A 63 26.22 -13.07 17.85
C TYR A 63 26.57 -13.34 16.38
N GLY A 64 27.16 -12.34 15.71
CA GLY A 64 27.87 -12.50 14.44
C GLY A 64 29.06 -13.45 14.59
N LEU A 65 28.81 -14.75 14.49
CA LEU A 65 29.85 -15.78 14.46
C LEU A 65 30.35 -15.94 13.02
N ASP A 66 31.57 -15.43 12.80
CA ASP A 66 32.45 -15.73 11.68
C ASP A 66 32.38 -17.22 11.31
N ARG A 67 31.64 -17.54 10.24
CA ARG A 67 31.74 -18.84 9.58
C ARG A 67 32.89 -18.75 8.58
N PRO A 68 34.01 -19.45 8.76
CA PRO A 68 35.07 -19.46 7.76
C PRO A 68 34.57 -20.13 6.48
N ASN A 69 34.76 -19.44 5.35
CA ASN A 69 34.35 -19.87 4.02
C ASN A 69 35.23 -21.05 3.56
N PRO A 70 34.71 -22.28 3.37
CA PRO A 70 35.55 -23.47 3.18
C PRO A 70 36.04 -23.67 1.72
N LEU A 71 36.08 -22.62 0.88
CA LEU A 71 36.24 -22.79 -0.56
C LEU A 71 37.42 -22.03 -1.17
N LEU A 72 38.59 -22.04 -0.53
CA LEU A 72 39.84 -21.55 -1.15
C LEU A 72 41.08 -22.42 -0.87
N ASP A 73 40.90 -23.69 -0.50
CA ASP A 73 41.99 -24.67 -0.54
C ASP A 73 41.82 -25.56 -1.78
N GLY A 74 42.48 -25.24 -2.90
CA GLY A 74 42.57 -26.23 -3.98
C GLY A 74 42.81 -25.78 -5.43
N LEU A 75 43.15 -24.53 -5.74
CA LEU A 75 43.70 -24.22 -7.06
C LEU A 75 45.23 -24.07 -6.98
N LYS A 76 45.88 -25.05 -7.61
CA LYS A 76 47.31 -25.30 -7.73
C LYS A 76 48.13 -24.13 -8.25
#